data_AF-A0A2P4R742-F1
#
_entry.id   AF-A0A2P4R742-F1
#
_cell.length_a   1.000
_cell.length_b   1.000
_cell.length_c   1.000
_cell.angle_alpha   90.00
_cell.angle_beta   90.00
_cell.angle_gamma   90.00
#
_symmetry.space_group_name_H-M   'P 1'
#
loop_
_entity.id
_entity.type
_entity.pdbx_description
1 polymer ?
#
loop_
_entity_poly.entity_id
_entity_poly.type
_entity_poly.pdbx_seq_one_letter_code
_entity_poly.pdbx_strand_id
1 'polypeptide(L)'
;MMTIGRYLRTKRFFKEMTLQQVVDTVRKDYNFSTSTSVLSAIETDKNKIVDGELLFVLASLYGFDLNELSELILKNLKESNSRK
;
A
#
# COMPACT_ATOMS: atom_id res chain seq x y z
N MET A 1 -2.34 13.27 9.99
CA MET A 1 -2.24 13.11 8.52
C MET A 1 -2.12 11.63 8.24
N MET A 2 -3.03 11.08 7.44
CA MET A 2 -2.98 9.66 7.05
C MET A 2 -1.90 9.52 5.96
N THR A 3 -0.92 8.64 6.16
CA THR A 3 0.12 8.37 5.16
C THR A 3 -0.30 7.20 4.26
N ILE A 4 0.36 7.06 3.11
CA ILE A 4 0.12 5.95 2.18
C ILE A 4 0.41 4.62 2.87
N GLY A 5 1.54 4.50 3.57
CA GLY A 5 1.91 3.28 4.27
C GLY A 5 0.90 2.89 5.34
N ARG A 6 0.48 3.87 6.16
CA ARG A 6 -0.54 3.64 7.20
C ARG A 6 -1.89 3.25 6.59
N TYR A 7 -2.29 3.88 5.49
CA TYR A 7 -3.51 3.52 4.76
C TYR A 7 -3.47 2.07 4.27
N LEU A 8 -2.40 1.67 3.58
CA LEU A 8 -2.23 0.29 3.08
C LEU A 8 -2.24 -0.73 4.21
N ARG A 9 -1.53 -0.43 5.32
CA ARG A 9 -1.53 -1.28 6.52
C ARG A 9 -2.93 -1.45 7.10
N THR A 10 -3.71 -0.37 7.17
CA THR A 10 -5.09 -0.41 7.64
C THR A 10 -5.97 -1.26 6.73
N LYS A 11 -5.85 -1.12 5.40
CA LYS A 11 -6.62 -1.94 4.46
C LYS A 11 -6.24 -3.43 4.57
N ARG A 12 -4.95 -3.76 4.71
CA ARG A 12 -4.50 -5.15 4.98
C ARG A 12 -5.10 -5.69 6.27
N PHE A 13 -5.08 -4.89 7.35
CA PHE A 13 -5.62 -5.29 8.64
C PHE A 13 -7.11 -5.65 8.56
N PHE A 14 -7.92 -4.87 7.82
CA PHE A 14 -9.35 -5.18 7.59
C PHE A 14 -9.60 -6.44 6.77
N LYS A 15 -8.61 -6.92 6.02
CA LYS A 15 -8.67 -8.24 5.36
C LYS A 15 -8.13 -9.37 6.22
N GLU A 16 -7.71 -9.07 7.46
CA GLU A 16 -7.15 -10.04 8.40
C GLU A 16 -5.93 -10.81 7.84
N MET A 17 -5.20 -10.20 6.91
CA MET A 17 -4.05 -10.83 6.26
C MET A 17 -2.75 -10.48 6.98
N THR A 18 -1.92 -11.49 7.25
CA THR A 18 -0.51 -11.30 7.61
C THR A 18 0.32 -10.90 6.39
N LEU A 19 1.46 -10.25 6.59
CA LEU A 19 2.37 -9.92 5.48
C LEU A 19 2.82 -11.17 4.70
N GLN A 20 3.01 -12.29 5.40
CA GLN A 20 3.41 -13.55 4.77
C GLN A 20 2.31 -14.07 3.83
N GLN A 21 1.05 -14.07 4.28
CA GLN A 21 -0.08 -14.45 3.45
C GLN A 21 -0.21 -13.54 2.22
N VAL A 22 0.08 -12.23 2.34
CA VAL A 22 0.10 -11.33 1.19
C VAL A 22 1.19 -11.75 0.21
N VAL A 23 2.43 -11.96 0.66
CA VAL A 23 3.53 -12.42 -0.21
C VAL A 23 3.17 -13.72 -0.94
N ASP A 24 2.64 -14.70 -0.21
CA ASP A 24 2.30 -16.01 -0.75
C ASP A 24 1.19 -15.90 -1.80
N THR A 25 0.17 -15.08 -1.54
CA THR A 25 -0.95 -14.85 -2.47
C THR A 25 -0.51 -14.08 -3.70
N VAL A 26 0.28 -13.02 -3.53
CA VAL A 26 0.84 -12.21 -4.63
C VAL A 26 1.68 -13.08 -5.57
N ARG A 27 2.52 -13.97 -5.00
CA ARG A 27 3.33 -14.90 -5.78
C ARG A 27 2.48 -15.95 -6.50
N LYS A 28 1.51 -16.54 -5.80
CA LYS A 28 0.68 -17.64 -6.32
C LYS A 28 -0.29 -17.16 -7.42
N ASP A 29 -0.98 -16.06 -7.18
CA ASP A 29 -2.12 -15.64 -8.00
C ASP A 29 -1.72 -14.64 -9.09
N TYR A 30 -0.60 -13.93 -8.91
CA TYR A 30 -0.16 -12.86 -9.82
C TYR A 30 1.27 -13.06 -10.36
N ASN A 31 1.97 -14.14 -9.98
CA ASN A 31 3.36 -14.41 -10.36
C ASN A 31 4.32 -13.22 -10.06
N PHE A 32 3.99 -12.40 -9.06
CA PHE A 32 4.77 -11.23 -8.70
C PHE A 32 5.68 -11.55 -7.51
N SER A 33 6.97 -11.23 -7.64
CA SER A 33 7.96 -11.50 -6.60
C SER A 33 8.09 -10.31 -5.65
N THR A 34 7.66 -10.48 -4.40
CA THR A 34 7.82 -9.50 -3.33
C THR A 34 8.25 -10.17 -2.03
N SER A 35 8.53 -9.39 -0.98
CA SER A 35 8.91 -9.90 0.35
C SER A 35 8.20 -9.15 1.46
N THR A 36 8.11 -9.80 2.63
CA THR A 36 7.53 -9.20 3.84
C THR A 36 8.28 -7.94 4.27
N SER A 37 9.60 -7.90 4.04
CA SER A 37 10.44 -6.71 4.28
C SER A 37 10.06 -5.53 3.40
N VAL A 38 9.82 -5.76 2.10
CA VAL A 38 9.39 -4.72 1.16
C VAL A 38 8.01 -4.19 1.55
N LEU A 39 7.04 -5.07 1.79
CA LEU A 39 5.70 -4.68 2.20
C LEU A 39 5.70 -3.93 3.55
N SER A 40 6.49 -4.39 4.53
CA SER A 40 6.67 -3.71 5.82
C SER A 40 7.28 -2.33 5.66
N ALA A 41 8.29 -2.17 4.79
CA ALA A 41 8.91 -0.88 4.52
C ALA A 41 7.93 0.11 3.88
N ILE A 42 7.04 -0.36 3.00
CA ILE A 42 5.95 0.44 2.42
C ILE A 42 4.95 0.84 3.51
N GLU A 43 4.46 -0.12 4.31
CA GLU A 43 3.46 0.10 5.36
C GLU A 43 3.94 0.99 6.52
N THR A 44 5.26 1.12 6.69
CA THR A 44 5.89 1.97 7.69
C THR A 44 6.46 3.27 7.12
N ASP A 45 6.13 3.58 5.85
CA ASP A 45 6.59 4.76 5.12
C ASP A 45 8.14 4.90 5.04
N LYS A 46 8.88 3.82 5.32
CA LYS A 46 10.34 3.75 5.16
C LYS A 46 10.74 3.73 3.69
N ASN A 47 9.91 3.09 2.85
CA ASN A 47 10.02 3.14 1.41
C ASN A 47 8.89 4.02 0.85
N LYS A 48 9.26 5.08 0.15
CA LYS A 48 8.30 6.02 -0.47
C LYS A 48 7.93 5.65 -1.90
N ILE A 49 8.63 4.68 -2.49
CA ILE A 49 8.41 4.22 -3.85
C ILE A 49 7.70 2.87 -3.77
N VAL A 50 6.54 2.81 -4.41
CA VAL A 50 5.76 1.58 -4.57
C VAL A 50 5.72 1.26 -6.04
N ASP A 51 6.01 0.01 -6.39
CA ASP A 51 5.87 -0.48 -7.76
C ASP A 51 4.40 -0.39 -8.19
N GLY A 52 4.15 0.08 -9.41
CA GLY A 52 2.80 0.26 -9.93
C GLY A 52 2.02 -1.05 -9.98
N GLU A 53 2.62 -2.13 -10.48
CA GLU A 53 1.98 -3.45 -10.56
C GLU A 53 1.65 -3.97 -9.17
N LEU A 54 2.59 -3.83 -8.23
CA LEU A 54 2.34 -4.18 -6.82
C LEU A 54 1.16 -3.39 -6.27
N LEU A 55 1.04 -2.10 -6.58
CA LEU A 55 -0.06 -1.29 -6.09
C LEU A 55 -1.42 -1.79 -6.57
N PHE A 56 -1.55 -2.17 -7.85
CA PHE A 56 -2.80 -2.74 -8.39
C PHE A 56 -3.11 -4.09 -7.75
N VAL A 57 -2.11 -4.94 -7.55
CA VAL A 57 -2.28 -6.24 -6.87
C VAL A 57 -2.75 -6.04 -5.43
N LEU A 58 -2.15 -5.09 -4.70
CA LEU A 58 -2.56 -4.74 -3.34
C LEU A 58 -3.97 -4.15 -3.30
N ALA A 59 -4.36 -3.34 -4.30
CA ALA A 59 -5.73 -2.82 -4.40
C ALA A 59 -6.76 -3.95 -4.55
N SER A 60 -6.46 -4.94 -5.40
CA SER A 60 -7.27 -6.15 -5.57
C SER A 60 -7.37 -6.95 -4.27
N LEU A 61 -6.22 -7.28 -3.65
CA LEU A 61 -6.16 -8.09 -2.42
C LEU A 61 -6.82 -7.41 -1.23
N TYR A 62 -6.52 -6.12 -1.03
CA TYR A 62 -6.99 -5.36 0.11
C TYR A 62 -8.37 -4.76 -0.10
N GLY A 63 -8.91 -4.83 -1.32
CA GLY A 63 -10.24 -4.35 -1.67
C GLY A 63 -10.41 -2.84 -1.49
N PHE A 64 -9.46 -2.04 -1.98
CA PHE A 64 -9.57 -0.58 -1.97
C PHE A 64 -9.60 0.01 -3.38
N ASP A 65 -10.22 1.19 -3.51
CA ASP A 65 -10.27 1.94 -4.76
C ASP A 65 -9.01 2.81 -4.90
N LEU A 66 -8.39 2.78 -6.07
CA LEU A 66 -7.26 3.65 -6.41
C LEU A 66 -7.64 5.13 -6.43
N ASN A 67 -8.91 5.47 -6.66
CA ASN A 67 -9.40 6.84 -6.53
C ASN A 67 -9.29 7.34 -5.08
N GLU A 68 -9.67 6.50 -4.10
CA GLU A 68 -9.54 6.83 -2.67
C GLU A 68 -8.07 7.07 -2.31
N LEU A 69 -7.17 6.22 -2.81
CA LEU A 69 -5.74 6.38 -2.60
C LEU A 69 -5.20 7.64 -3.30
N SER A 70 -5.66 7.94 -4.51
CA SER A 70 -5.27 9.13 -5.27
C SER A 70 -5.65 10.41 -4.54
N GLU A 71 -6.89 10.50 -4.06
CA GLU A 71 -7.38 11.63 -3.27
C GLU A 71 -6.52 11.85 -2.02
N LEU A 72 -6.19 10.78 -1.31
CA LEU A 72 -5.31 10.83 -0.14
C LEU A 72 -3.93 11.39 -0.51
N ILE A 73 -3.32 10.91 -1.58
CA ILE A 73 -2.00 11.35 -2.06
C ILE A 73 -2.05 12.84 -2.44
N LEU A 74 -3.01 13.23 -3.26
CA LEU A 74 -3.14 14.61 -3.74
C LEU A 74 -3.45 15.59 -2.60
N LYS A 75 -4.31 15.20 -1.66
CA LYS A 75 -4.56 15.96 -0.43
C LYS A 75 -3.27 16.14 0.37
N ASN A 76 -2.52 15.06 0.57
CA ASN A 76 -1.27 15.10 1.32
C ASN A 76 -0.22 16.02 0.67
N LEU A 77 -0.13 16.02 -0.66
CA LEU A 77 0.77 16.91 -1.40
C LEU A 77 0.38 18.38 -1.25
N LYS A 78 -0.93 18.70 -1.32
CA LYS A 78 -1.44 20.06 -1.11
C LYS A 78 -1.15 20.56 0.31
N GLU A 79 -1.41 19.74 1.32
CA GLU A 79 -1.16 20.08 2.74
C GLU A 79 0.33 20.17 3.10
N SER A 80 1.18 19.40 2.41
CA SER A 80 2.64 19.48 2.57
C SER A 80 3.20 20.78 1.99
N ASN A 81 2.71 21.18 0.81
CA ASN A 81 3.12 22.43 0.17
C ASN A 81 2.61 23.69 0.89
N SER A 82 1.49 23.61 1.61
CA SER A 82 0.96 24.73 2.40
C SER A 82 1.68 24.97 3.73
N ARG A 83 2.67 24.16 4.09
CA ARG A 83 3.48 24.29 5.33
C ARG A 83 4.91 24.80 5.07
N LYS A 84 5.20 25.25 3.86
CA LYS A 84 6.41 26.02 3.52
C LYS A 84 6.03 27.49 3.40
#